data_AF-A0A536X8J4-F1
#
_entry.id   AF-A0A536X8J4-F1
#
_cell.length_a   1.000
_cell.length_b   1.000
_cell.length_c   1.000
_cell.angle_alpha   90.00
_cell.angle_beta   90.00
_cell.angle_gamma   90.00
#
_symmetry.space_group_name_H-M   'P 1'
#
loop_
_entity.id
_entity.type
_entity.pdbx_description
1 polymer ?
#
loop_
_entity_poly.entity_id
_entity_poly.type
_entity_poly.pdbx_seq_one_letter_code
_entity_poly.pdbx_strand_id
1 'polypeptide(L)' 'EVASGKEAREICKIGVFYDSIEETLAQNGFAPNARPGLQGFLRKAA' A
#
# COMPACT_ATOMS: atom_id res chain seq x y z
N GLU A 1 22.01 18.08 -2.75
CA GLU A 1 22.46 16.79 -3.32
C GLU A 1 21.31 16.18 -4.12
N VAL A 2 21.59 15.45 -5.20
CA VAL A 2 20.56 14.88 -6.11
C VAL A 2 20.85 13.39 -6.27
N ALA A 3 19.82 12.56 -6.11
CA ALA A 3 19.94 11.12 -6.23
C ALA A 3 20.30 10.70 -7.67
N SER A 4 21.23 9.75 -7.79
CA SER A 4 21.49 9.03 -9.03
C SER A 4 20.29 8.18 -9.47
N GLY A 5 20.29 7.72 -10.72
CA GLY A 5 19.20 6.87 -11.22
C GLY A 5 19.03 5.56 -10.45
N LYS A 6 20.12 4.99 -9.92
CA LYS A 6 20.08 3.77 -9.10
C LYS A 6 19.41 4.05 -7.77
N GLU A 7 19.80 5.13 -7.10
CA GLU A 7 19.21 5.55 -5.82
C GLU A 7 17.74 5.93 -6.00
N ALA A 8 17.39 6.64 -7.08
CA ALA A 8 16.00 6.98 -7.38
C ALA A 8 15.13 5.72 -7.58
N ARG A 9 15.67 4.68 -8.22
CA ARG A 9 14.96 3.40 -8.38
C ARG A 9 14.67 2.75 -7.02
N GLU A 10 15.63 2.77 -6.12
CA GLU A 10 15.49 2.21 -4.76
C GLU A 10 14.51 3.05 -3.92
N ILE A 11 14.67 4.38 -3.89
CA ILE A 11 13.81 5.31 -3.13
C ILE A 11 12.36 5.21 -3.59
N CYS A 12 12.13 5.26 -4.90
CA CYS A 12 10.78 5.23 -5.47
C CYS A 12 10.25 3.80 -5.66
N LYS A 13 11.00 2.78 -5.22
CA LYS A 13 10.65 1.35 -5.35
C LYS A 13 10.29 0.93 -6.79
N ILE A 14 10.94 1.50 -7.80
CA ILE A 14 10.63 1.25 -9.22
C ILE A 14 11.04 -0.18 -9.61
N GLY A 15 10.06 -0.97 -10.04
CA GLY A 15 10.23 -2.37 -10.42
C GLY A 15 10.26 -3.35 -9.24
N VAL A 16 9.83 -2.92 -8.05
CA VAL A 16 9.55 -3.81 -6.92
C VAL A 16 8.17 -4.44 -7.12
N PHE A 17 8.10 -5.77 -6.96
CA PHE A 17 6.87 -6.54 -6.97
C PHE A 17 6.75 -7.28 -5.64
N TYR A 18 5.53 -7.35 -5.13
CA TYR A 18 5.21 -8.02 -3.87
C TYR A 18 4.43 -9.30 -4.13
N ASP A 19 4.53 -10.26 -3.22
CA ASP A 19 3.94 -11.58 -3.40
C ASP A 19 2.45 -11.62 -3.03
N SER A 20 1.97 -10.62 -2.28
CA SER A 20 0.58 -10.53 -1.85
C SER A 20 0.00 -9.12 -1.90
N ILE A 21 -1.33 -9.08 -1.90
CA ILE A 21 -2.08 -7.83 -1.83
C ILE A 21 -1.87 -7.17 -0.47
N GLU A 22 -1.89 -7.96 0.61
CA GLU A 22 -1.69 -7.50 1.98
C GLU A 22 -0.31 -6.85 2.15
N GLU A 23 0.74 -7.49 1.63
CA GLU A 23 2.09 -6.93 1.64
C GLU A 23 2.16 -5.63 0.83
N THR A 24 1.56 -5.61 -0.36
CA THR A 24 1.52 -4.41 -1.21
C THR A 24 0.88 -3.23 -0.48
N LEU A 25 -0.27 -3.42 0.15
CA LEU A 25 -0.97 -2.35 0.86
C LEU A 25 -0.13 -1.83 2.03
N ALA A 26 0.45 -2.73 2.83
CA ALA A 26 1.30 -2.36 3.96
C ALA A 26 2.54 -1.57 3.54
N GLN A 27 3.23 -2.03 2.49
CA GLN A 27 4.46 -1.40 2.00
C GLN A 27 4.24 -0.02 1.35
N ASN A 28 3.00 0.26 0.92
CA ASN A 28 2.58 1.54 0.37
C ASN A 28 1.83 2.43 1.38
N GLY A 29 1.69 1.98 2.63
CA GLY A 29 1.02 2.74 3.69
C GLY A 29 -0.50 2.85 3.53
N PHE A 30 -1.11 1.94 2.77
CA PHE A 30 -2.56 1.86 2.63
C PHE A 30 -3.19 1.03 3.74
N ALA A 31 -4.47 1.33 4.03
CA ALA A 31 -5.25 0.49 4.91
C ALA A 31 -5.40 -0.93 4.32
N PRO A 32 -5.49 -1.98 5.16
CA PRO A 32 -5.79 -3.32 4.67
C PRO A 32 -7.17 -3.36 4.02
N ASN A 33 -7.35 -4.29 3.07
CA ASN A 33 -8.64 -4.52 2.45
C ASN A 33 -9.71 -4.84 3.50
N ALA A 34 -10.93 -4.35 3.27
CA ALA A 34 -12.06 -4.65 4.13
C ALA A 34 -12.33 -6.16 4.13
N ARG A 35 -12.51 -6.72 5.32
CA ARG A 35 -12.95 -8.12 5.45
C ARG A 35 -14.37 -8.23 4.89
N PRO A 36 -14.70 -9.29 4.14
CA PRO A 36 -16.07 -9.52 3.67
C PRO A 36 -17.07 -9.46 4.83
N GLY A 37 -18.15 -8.70 4.65
CA GLY A 37 -19.19 -8.52 5.68
C GLY A 37 -18.88 -7.46 6.75
N LEU A 38 -17.70 -6.83 6.73
CA LEU A 38 -17.38 -5.72 7.63
C LEU A 38 -17.88 -4.39 7.05
N GLN A 39 -18.83 -3.74 7.73
CA GLN A 39 -19.43 -2.48 7.28
C GLN A 39 -18.52 -1.24 7.44
N GLY A 40 -17.30 -1.40 7.94
CA GLY A 40 -16.47 -0.27 8.36
C GLY A 40 -17.04 0.42 9.61
N PHE A 41 -16.39 1.51 10.05
CA PHE A 41 -16.76 2.19 11.30
C PHE A 41 -17.95 3.15 11.16
N LEU A 42 -18.27 3.55 9.94
CA LEU A 42 -19.43 4.40 9.66
C LEU A 42 -20.68 3.52 9.61
N ARG A 43 -21.49 3.58 10.68
CA ARG A 43 -22.82 2.96 10.67
C ARG A 43 -23.72 3.75 9.71
N LYS A 44 -24.43 3.04 8.83
CA LYS A 44 -25.52 3.65 8.06
C LYS A 44 -26.58 4.10 9.06
N ALA A 45 -27.09 5.32 8.91
CA ALA A 45 -28.29 5.75 9.64
C ALA A 45 -29.43 4.76 9.33
N ALA A 46 -30.17 4.39 10.38
CA ALA A 46 -31.28 3.43 10.29
C ALA A 46 -32.46 4.00 9.50
#